data_AF-A0A7L2SHV1-F1
#
_entry.id   AF-A0A7L2SHV1-F1
#
_cell.length_a   1.000
_cell.length_b   1.000
_cell.length_c   1.000
_cell.angle_alpha   90.00
_cell.angle_beta   90.00
_cell.angle_gamma   90.00
#
_symmetry.space_group_name_H-M   'P 1'
#
loop_
_entity.id
_entity.type
_entity.pdbx_description
1 polymer ?
#
loop_
_entity_poly.entity_id
_entity_poly.type
_entity_poly.pdbx_seq_one_letter_code
_entity_poly.pdbx_strand_id
1 'polypeptide(L)'
;EQVNYMSYNEKSDIWSLGCLVYELCALSPPFTAYNQKELAEKIREGKFRRIPYRYSDELNDLLREMLNVKDYCRPSVEDILKHPLIEDLVTEEQKQNSDRRGLRPWEPERLQYSDAAVNDLKRKEQQLQEREQAIKEREQRLEQRERELRVRERLAEDKLARAENLLKRCNIHKQQREATYAEGPDNAPLLPLSTTKKNSLFDGSEEKAVPPHNMENYFLTKGKSSDLKRRLYAANLRAQALSELEKNYQLKSRQILGMR
;
A
#
# COMPACT_ATOMS: atom_id res chain seq x y z
N GLU A 1 -6.05 19.18 -1.04
CA GLU A 1 -7.37 18.57 -1.39
C GLU A 1 -7.34 17.10 -1.82
N GLN A 2 -6.48 16.65 -2.77
CA GLN A 2 -6.52 15.27 -3.30
C GLN A 2 -6.28 14.16 -2.25
N VAL A 3 -5.50 14.46 -1.21
CA VAL A 3 -5.21 13.53 -0.10
C VAL A 3 -6.44 13.28 0.79
N ASN A 4 -7.43 14.19 0.79
CA ASN A 4 -8.63 14.11 1.63
C ASN A 4 -9.91 13.83 0.82
N TYR A 5 -9.80 13.37 -0.44
CA TYR A 5 -10.93 13.11 -1.34
C TYR A 5 -11.86 14.33 -1.59
N MET A 6 -11.34 15.54 -1.44
CA MET A 6 -12.08 16.75 -1.82
C MET A 6 -11.98 16.97 -3.33
N SER A 7 -13.05 17.48 -3.94
CA SER A 7 -13.06 17.87 -5.35
C SER A 7 -12.02 18.96 -5.58
N TYR A 8 -11.26 18.81 -6.65
CA TYR A 8 -10.32 19.82 -7.13
C TYR A 8 -11.01 21.17 -7.35
N ASN A 9 -10.34 22.26 -6.99
CA ASN A 9 -10.78 23.64 -7.20
C ASN A 9 -9.60 24.52 -7.63
N GLU A 10 -9.86 25.77 -8.01
CA GLU A 10 -8.83 26.75 -8.39
C GLU A 10 -7.79 26.99 -7.29
N LYS A 11 -8.17 26.81 -6.01
CA LYS A 11 -7.22 26.92 -4.89
C LYS A 11 -6.27 25.73 -4.81
N SER A 12 -6.62 24.58 -5.38
CA SER A 12 -5.69 23.47 -5.57
C SER A 12 -4.53 23.87 -6.50
N ASP A 13 -4.79 24.72 -7.50
CA ASP A 13 -3.74 25.26 -8.37
C ASP A 13 -2.85 26.28 -7.67
N ILE A 14 -3.43 27.12 -6.80
CA ILE A 14 -2.62 28.04 -5.98
C ILE A 14 -1.63 27.27 -5.10
N TRP A 15 -2.06 26.13 -4.54
CA TRP A 15 -1.17 25.26 -3.78
C TRP A 15 -0.06 24.65 -4.65
N SER A 16 -0.40 24.12 -5.82
CA SER A 16 0.60 23.50 -6.71
C SER A 16 1.59 24.54 -7.25
N LEU A 17 1.13 25.76 -7.56
CA LEU A 17 1.98 26.90 -7.89
C LEU A 17 2.89 27.28 -6.71
N GLY A 18 2.35 27.30 -5.48
CA GLY A 18 3.14 27.55 -4.27
C GLY A 18 4.26 26.53 -4.09
N CYS A 19 3.99 25.25 -4.35
CA CYS A 19 5.00 24.19 -4.33
C CYS A 19 6.08 24.44 -5.39
N LEU A 20 5.69 24.81 -6.61
CA LEU A 20 6.60 25.10 -7.70
C LEU A 20 7.53 26.28 -7.36
N VAL A 21 6.96 27.40 -6.91
CA VAL A 21 7.74 28.62 -6.57
C VAL A 21 8.65 28.35 -5.38
N TYR A 22 8.19 27.60 -4.37
CA TYR A 22 9.04 27.16 -3.27
C TYR A 22 10.23 26.33 -3.76
N GLU A 23 9.98 25.36 -4.63
CA GLU A 23 11.01 24.47 -5.16
C GLU A 23 12.03 25.22 -6.03
N LEU A 24 11.60 26.22 -6.80
CA LEU A 24 12.51 27.13 -7.52
C LEU A 24 13.43 27.92 -6.57
N CYS A 25 12.95 28.26 -5.38
CA CYS A 25 13.74 29.00 -4.38
C CYS A 25 14.67 28.08 -3.56
N ALA A 26 14.16 26.93 -3.11
CA ALA A 26 14.82 26.03 -2.18
C ALA A 26 15.55 24.86 -2.84
N LEU A 27 15.39 24.69 -4.16
CA LEU A 27 15.88 23.56 -4.96
C LEU A 27 15.46 22.20 -4.39
N SER A 28 14.36 22.18 -3.65
CA SER A 28 13.76 21.02 -3.01
C SER A 28 12.28 21.32 -2.71
N PRO A 29 11.41 20.32 -2.77
CA PRO A 29 9.98 20.52 -2.54
C PRO A 29 9.70 20.85 -1.05
N PRO A 30 8.61 21.58 -0.75
CA PRO A 30 8.29 22.00 0.62
C PRO A 30 7.99 20.82 1.57
N PHE A 31 7.48 19.71 1.03
CA PHE A 31 7.15 18.50 1.77
C PHE A 31 7.89 17.29 1.17
N THR A 32 8.67 16.61 2.00
CA THR A 32 9.43 15.39 1.62
C THR A 32 9.17 14.28 2.63
N ALA A 33 9.03 13.04 2.17
CA ALA A 33 8.84 11.88 3.05
C ALA A 33 9.28 10.58 2.36
N TYR A 34 9.43 9.49 3.12
CA TYR A 34 9.85 8.19 2.57
C TYR A 34 8.68 7.36 2.04
N ASN A 35 7.46 7.66 2.47
CA ASN A 35 6.24 6.98 2.02
C ASN A 35 5.07 7.96 1.91
N GLN A 36 4.03 7.53 1.18
CA GLN A 36 2.84 8.35 0.90
C GLN A 36 2.06 8.72 2.17
N LYS A 37 2.06 7.85 3.19
CA LYS A 37 1.37 8.11 4.46
C LYS A 37 2.02 9.25 5.23
N GLU A 38 3.34 9.21 5.38
CA GLU A 38 4.14 10.28 6.01
C GLU A 38 4.03 11.59 5.21
N LEU A 39 4.04 11.52 3.87
CA LEU A 39 3.87 12.70 3.04
C LEU A 39 2.49 13.34 3.29
N ALA A 40 1.44 12.53 3.31
CA ALA A 40 0.08 12.98 3.61
C ALA A 40 -0.03 13.59 5.00
N GLU A 41 0.65 13.04 6.01
CA GLU A 41 0.72 13.60 7.35
C GLU A 41 1.42 14.97 7.36
N LYS A 42 2.59 15.10 6.71
CA LYS A 42 3.30 16.40 6.61
C LYS A 42 2.51 17.47 5.87
N ILE A 43 1.84 17.10 4.78
CA ILE A 43 0.96 18.02 4.04
C ILE A 43 -0.19 18.48 4.94
N ARG A 44 -0.78 17.58 5.73
CA ARG A 44 -1.88 17.90 6.66
C ARG A 44 -1.42 18.78 7.82
N GLU A 45 -0.18 18.63 8.27
CA GLU A 45 0.42 19.51 9.27
C GLU A 45 0.66 20.93 8.72
N GLY A 46 0.90 21.07 7.42
CA GLY A 46 1.14 22.37 6.77
C GLY A 46 2.47 23.02 7.16
N LYS A 47 3.38 22.27 7.78
CA LYS A 47 4.67 22.78 8.23
C LYS A 47 5.74 22.48 7.19
N PHE A 48 6.36 23.54 6.68
CA PHE A 48 7.49 23.47 5.76
C PHE A 48 8.60 24.44 6.22
N ARG A 49 9.83 24.25 5.73
CA ARG A 49 10.97 25.10 6.09
C ARG A 49 10.84 26.46 5.41
N ARG A 50 11.42 27.52 6.00
CA ARG A 50 11.54 28.80 5.31
C ARG A 50 12.41 28.63 4.05
N ILE A 51 12.10 29.33 2.97
CA ILE A 51 13.01 29.47 1.83
C ILE A 51 14.35 30.10 2.27
N PRO A 52 15.45 29.96 1.49
CA PRO A 52 16.74 30.55 1.84
C PRO A 52 16.68 32.06 2.10
N TYR A 53 17.48 32.56 3.06
CA TYR A 53 17.48 33.99 3.47
C TYR A 53 17.96 34.99 2.42
N ARG A 54 18.46 34.52 1.27
CA ARG A 54 18.75 35.36 0.11
C ARG A 54 17.48 35.90 -0.57
N TYR A 55 16.32 35.30 -0.27
CA TYR A 55 15.02 35.74 -0.75
C TYR A 55 14.32 36.57 0.32
N SER A 56 13.52 37.54 -0.14
CA SER A 56 12.84 38.50 0.73
C SER A 56 11.80 37.82 1.64
N ASP A 57 11.50 38.47 2.76
CA ASP A 57 10.48 37.97 3.69
C ASP A 57 9.08 38.01 3.07
N GLU A 58 8.80 39.01 2.23
CA GLU A 58 7.54 39.16 1.51
C GLU A 58 7.27 37.97 0.58
N LEU A 59 8.29 37.45 -0.11
CA LEU A 59 8.14 36.25 -0.94
C LEU A 59 7.87 35.01 -0.09
N ASN A 60 8.57 34.89 1.05
CA ASN A 60 8.32 33.80 1.98
C ASN A 60 6.89 33.85 2.55
N ASP A 61 6.37 35.05 2.84
CA ASP A 61 5.04 35.23 3.39
C ASP A 61 3.96 34.90 2.36
N LEU A 62 4.13 35.35 1.10
CA LEU A 62 3.27 34.93 0.00
C LEU A 62 3.24 33.40 -0.15
N LEU A 63 4.39 32.73 -0.06
CA LEU A 63 4.46 31.25 -0.09
C LEU A 63 3.72 30.60 1.08
N ARG A 64 3.73 31.20 2.28
CA ARG A 64 2.96 30.70 3.44
C ARG A 64 1.46 30.82 3.23
N GLU A 65 1.00 31.86 2.56
CA GLU A 65 -0.40 32.02 2.20
C GLU A 65 -0.82 31.01 1.12
N MET A 66 -0.02 30.85 0.07
CA MET A 66 -0.28 29.90 -1.03
C MET A 66 -0.26 28.43 -0.55
N LEU A 67 0.64 28.09 0.37
CA LEU A 67 0.78 26.75 0.97
C LEU A 67 -0.03 26.58 2.26
N ASN A 68 -1.13 27.32 2.40
CA ASN A 68 -2.04 27.15 3.53
C ASN A 68 -2.87 25.87 3.37
N VAL A 69 -2.95 25.06 4.43
CA VAL A 69 -3.74 23.81 4.45
C VAL A 69 -5.21 24.08 4.17
N LYS A 70 -5.72 25.23 4.61
CA LYS A 70 -7.08 25.70 4.34
C LYS A 70 -7.10 26.43 2.99
N ASP A 71 -7.85 25.88 2.03
CA ASP A 71 -8.00 26.42 0.67
C ASP A 71 -8.55 27.85 0.63
N TYR A 72 -9.50 28.18 1.49
CA TYR A 72 -10.08 29.52 1.61
C TYR A 72 -9.11 30.55 2.19
N CYS A 73 -8.03 30.12 2.85
CA CYS A 73 -6.96 31.02 3.32
C CYS A 73 -5.91 31.30 2.24
N ARG A 74 -5.93 30.57 1.12
CA ARG A 74 -5.03 30.82 -0.01
C ARG A 74 -5.49 32.06 -0.79
N PRO A 75 -4.59 32.92 -1.28
CA PRO A 75 -4.96 34.06 -2.10
C PRO A 75 -5.59 33.59 -3.43
N SER A 76 -6.42 34.44 -4.04
CA SER A 76 -6.83 34.22 -5.44
C SER A 76 -5.69 34.57 -6.40
N VAL A 77 -5.83 34.20 -7.68
CA VAL A 77 -4.87 34.62 -8.70
C VAL A 77 -4.86 36.14 -8.81
N GLU A 78 -6.02 36.78 -8.73
CA GLU A 78 -6.17 38.23 -8.77
C GLU A 78 -5.43 38.92 -7.62
N ASP A 79 -5.43 38.32 -6.42
CA ASP A 79 -4.70 38.84 -5.27
C ASP A 79 -3.19 38.72 -5.47
N ILE A 80 -2.72 37.58 -6.00
CA ILE A 80 -1.29 37.36 -6.31
C ILE A 80 -0.81 38.36 -7.37
N LEU A 81 -1.60 38.61 -8.41
CA LEU A 81 -1.24 39.54 -9.49
C LEU A 81 -1.16 41.00 -9.01
N LYS A 82 -1.91 41.36 -7.96
CA LYS A 82 -1.87 42.67 -7.30
C LYS A 82 -0.84 42.74 -6.18
N HIS A 83 -0.10 41.66 -5.93
CA HIS A 83 0.90 41.66 -4.87
C HIS A 83 2.03 42.63 -5.23
N PRO A 84 2.55 43.44 -4.28
CA PRO A 84 3.57 44.47 -4.57
C PRO A 84 4.84 43.95 -5.25
N LEU A 85 5.16 42.66 -5.06
CA LEU A 85 6.30 42.01 -5.71
C LEU A 85 6.11 41.78 -7.22
N ILE A 86 4.87 41.78 -7.71
CA ILE A 86 4.50 41.26 -9.04
C ILE A 86 3.70 42.29 -9.85
N GLU A 87 2.96 43.19 -9.20
CA GLU A 87 2.03 44.15 -9.84
C GLU A 87 2.67 44.98 -10.96
N ASP A 88 3.86 45.54 -10.71
CA ASP A 88 4.57 46.35 -11.71
C ASP A 88 4.97 45.52 -12.95
N LEU A 89 5.44 44.29 -12.73
CA LEU A 89 5.83 43.37 -13.81
C LEU A 89 4.62 42.96 -14.65
N VAL A 90 3.47 42.72 -14.00
CA VAL A 90 2.22 42.37 -14.67
C VAL A 90 1.74 43.53 -15.55
N THR A 91 1.78 44.74 -15.03
CA THR A 91 1.37 45.95 -15.76
C THR A 91 2.25 46.17 -16.99
N GLU A 92 3.56 45.97 -16.86
CA GLU A 92 4.52 46.08 -17.96
C GLU A 92 4.28 45.00 -19.04
N GLU A 93 4.13 43.75 -18.62
CA GLU A 93 3.87 42.63 -19.54
C GLU A 93 2.55 42.81 -20.29
N GLN A 94 1.52 43.34 -19.64
CA GLN A 94 0.23 43.64 -20.28
C GLN A 94 0.36 44.72 -21.37
N LYS A 95 1.14 45.78 -21.13
CA LYS A 95 1.43 46.82 -22.13
C LYS A 95 2.20 46.25 -23.32
N GLN A 96 3.27 45.50 -23.06
CA GLN A 96 4.06 44.88 -24.13
C GLN A 96 3.24 43.88 -24.95
N ASN A 97 2.33 43.16 -24.31
CA ASN A 97 1.42 42.24 -24.98
C ASN A 97 0.40 42.99 -25.85
N SER A 98 -0.13 44.13 -25.40
CA SER A 98 -0.98 44.97 -26.27
C SER A 98 -0.21 45.53 -27.47
N ASP A 99 1.05 45.92 -27.30
CA ASP A 99 1.89 46.41 -28.41
C ASP A 99 2.20 45.29 -29.42
N ARG A 100 2.47 44.07 -28.94
CA ARG A 100 2.64 42.88 -29.78
C ARG A 100 1.37 42.51 -30.54
N ARG A 101 0.19 42.72 -29.95
CA ARG A 101 -1.10 42.52 -30.63
C ARG A 101 -1.46 43.65 -31.58
N GLY A 102 -1.00 44.88 -31.33
CA GLY A 102 -1.21 46.04 -32.20
C GLY A 102 -0.35 46.03 -33.47
N LEU A 103 0.83 45.41 -33.43
CA LEU A 103 1.75 45.30 -34.58
C LEU A 103 1.53 44.07 -35.46
N ARG A 104 0.58 43.18 -35.12
CA ARG A 104 0.06 42.19 -36.06
C ARG A 104 -1.33 42.60 -36.51
N PRO A 105 -1.51 43.08 -37.75
CA PRO A 105 -2.75 42.77 -38.44
C PRO A 105 -2.96 41.26 -38.28
N TRP A 106 -4.11 40.86 -37.75
CA TRP A 106 -4.59 39.49 -37.87
C TRP A 106 -4.76 39.23 -39.37
N GLU A 107 -3.67 38.90 -40.05
CA GLU A 107 -3.76 37.97 -41.15
C GLU A 107 -4.11 36.63 -40.49
N PRO A 108 -5.18 35.95 -40.91
CA PRO A 108 -5.33 34.56 -40.55
C PRO A 108 -4.15 33.83 -41.20
N GLU A 109 -3.03 33.78 -40.48
CA GLU A 109 -2.03 32.72 -40.58
C GLU A 109 -2.84 31.45 -40.35
N ARG A 110 -3.37 30.91 -41.44
CA ARG A 110 -3.49 29.48 -41.63
C ARG A 110 -2.11 28.98 -41.26
N LEU A 111 -1.97 28.57 -40.00
CA LEU A 111 -0.91 27.72 -39.51
C LEU A 111 -0.90 26.55 -40.50
N GLN A 112 -0.06 26.66 -41.52
CA GLN A 112 0.40 25.51 -42.27
C GLN A 112 1.30 24.77 -41.30
N TYR A 113 0.68 24.12 -40.31
CA TYR A 113 1.26 22.93 -39.74
C TYR A 113 1.52 22.05 -40.95
N SER A 114 2.78 21.92 -41.31
CA SER A 114 3.19 20.96 -42.34
C SER A 114 2.49 19.65 -42.03
N ASP A 115 1.90 18.99 -43.02
CA ASP A 115 1.29 17.67 -42.84
C ASP A 115 2.23 16.71 -42.11
N ALA A 116 3.56 16.91 -42.23
CA ALA A 116 4.56 16.20 -41.45
C ALA A 116 4.44 16.40 -39.93
N ALA A 117 4.22 17.62 -39.45
CA ALA A 117 4.04 17.93 -38.03
C ALA A 117 2.74 17.34 -37.48
N VAL A 118 1.65 17.42 -38.26
CA VAL A 118 0.36 16.82 -37.89
C VAL A 118 0.46 15.29 -37.82
N ASN A 119 1.13 14.67 -38.80
CA ASN A 119 1.38 13.24 -38.81
C ASN A 119 2.32 12.79 -37.67
N ASP A 120 3.32 13.60 -37.31
CA ASP A 120 4.21 13.32 -36.19
C ASP A 120 3.49 13.39 -34.83
N LEU A 121 2.62 14.38 -34.65
CA LEU A 121 1.72 14.50 -33.50
C LEU A 121 0.80 13.29 -33.39
N LYS A 122 0.18 12.87 -34.50
CA LYS A 122 -0.73 11.71 -34.53
C LYS A 122 -0.02 10.40 -34.17
N ARG A 123 1.24 10.22 -34.62
CA ARG A 123 2.07 9.08 -34.21
C ARG A 123 2.40 9.10 -32.72
N LYS A 124 2.76 10.26 -32.18
CA LYS A 124 3.06 10.43 -30.74
C LYS A 124 1.82 10.16 -29.90
N GLU A 125 0.66 10.65 -30.31
CA GLU A 125 -0.62 10.39 -29.65
C GLU A 125 -0.93 8.89 -29.61
N GLN A 126 -0.78 8.19 -30.74
CA GLN A 126 -0.99 6.74 -30.81
C GLN A 126 0.00 5.98 -29.91
N GLN A 127 1.27 6.38 -29.88
CA GLN A 127 2.27 5.78 -28.99
C GLN A 127 1.95 5.99 -27.51
N LEU A 128 1.38 7.16 -27.15
CA LEU A 128 0.94 7.43 -25.78
C LEU A 128 -0.26 6.58 -25.40
N GLN A 129 -1.24 6.44 -26.30
CA GLN A 129 -2.41 5.59 -26.10
C GLN A 129 -2.02 4.11 -25.89
N GLU A 130 -1.10 3.58 -26.70
CA GLU A 130 -0.60 2.21 -26.54
C GLU A 130 0.10 2.01 -25.19
N ARG A 131 0.92 2.98 -24.76
CA ARG A 131 1.59 2.94 -23.45
C ARG A 131 0.59 2.99 -22.30
N GLU A 132 -0.40 3.87 -22.39
CA GLU A 132 -1.45 3.99 -21.37
C GLU A 132 -2.23 2.68 -21.25
N GLN A 133 -2.59 2.07 -22.38
CA GLN A 133 -3.27 0.79 -22.40
C GLN A 133 -2.42 -0.34 -21.80
N ALA A 134 -1.13 -0.39 -22.13
CA ALA A 134 -0.20 -1.36 -21.55
C ALA A 134 -0.05 -1.19 -20.03
N ILE A 135 -0.01 0.04 -19.54
CA ILE A 135 0.01 0.35 -18.10
C ILE A 135 -1.28 -0.12 -17.45
N LYS A 136 -2.44 0.21 -18.03
CA LYS A 136 -3.76 -0.19 -17.53
C LYS A 136 -3.92 -1.71 -17.44
N GLU A 137 -3.48 -2.45 -18.45
CA GLU A 137 -3.50 -3.92 -18.43
C GLU A 137 -2.58 -4.48 -17.34
N ARG A 138 -1.40 -3.87 -17.14
CA ARG A 138 -0.48 -4.27 -16.07
C ARG A 138 -1.09 -4.00 -14.70
N GLU A 139 -1.73 -2.87 -14.50
CA GLU A 139 -2.42 -2.52 -13.26
C GLU A 139 -3.54 -3.51 -12.94
N GLN A 140 -4.39 -3.83 -13.92
CA GLN A 140 -5.45 -4.83 -13.75
C GLN A 140 -4.89 -6.21 -13.37
N ARG A 141 -3.79 -6.63 -14.01
CA ARG A 141 -3.12 -7.89 -13.68
C ARG A 141 -2.59 -7.89 -12.25
N LEU A 142 -1.99 -6.79 -11.82
CA LEU A 142 -1.48 -6.65 -10.45
C LEU A 142 -2.63 -6.65 -9.45
N GLU A 143 -3.72 -5.95 -9.73
CA GLU A 143 -4.89 -5.89 -8.87
C GLU A 143 -5.54 -7.28 -8.71
N GLN A 144 -5.67 -8.03 -9.80
CA GLN A 144 -6.17 -9.40 -9.75
C GLN A 144 -5.27 -10.29 -8.87
N ARG A 145 -3.95 -10.18 -9.04
CA ARG A 145 -2.99 -10.94 -8.23
C ARG A 145 -3.04 -10.55 -6.76
N GLU A 146 -3.22 -9.27 -6.46
CA GLU A 146 -3.41 -8.79 -5.09
C GLU A 146 -4.68 -9.36 -4.46
N ARG A 147 -5.80 -9.39 -5.20
CA ARG A 147 -7.04 -10.03 -4.72
C ARG A 147 -6.85 -11.51 -4.42
N GLU A 148 -6.16 -12.25 -5.29
CA GLU A 148 -5.82 -13.66 -5.04
C GLU A 148 -4.94 -13.86 -3.79
N LEU A 149 -3.94 -12.99 -3.61
CA LEU A 149 -3.06 -13.04 -2.45
C LEU A 149 -3.83 -12.75 -1.16
N ARG A 150 -4.71 -11.74 -1.14
CA ARG A 150 -5.57 -11.44 0.01
C ARG A 150 -6.46 -12.62 0.41
N VAL A 151 -7.01 -13.34 -0.57
CA VAL A 151 -7.81 -14.56 -0.29
C VAL A 151 -6.93 -15.68 0.29
N ARG A 152 -5.73 -15.90 -0.28
CA ARG A 152 -4.78 -16.89 0.25
C ARG A 152 -4.33 -16.56 1.67
N GLU A 153 -4.06 -15.30 1.94
CA GLU A 153 -3.66 -14.79 3.25
C GLU A 153 -4.76 -15.05 4.28
N ARG A 154 -6.01 -14.68 4.00
CA ARG A 154 -7.16 -14.97 4.87
C ARG A 154 -7.30 -16.46 5.18
N LEU A 155 -7.16 -17.32 4.16
CA LEU A 155 -7.23 -18.78 4.37
C LEU A 155 -6.07 -19.30 5.22
N ALA A 156 -4.90 -18.68 5.13
CA ALA A 156 -3.74 -19.02 5.96
C ALA A 156 -3.96 -18.56 7.41
N GLU A 157 -4.46 -17.34 7.62
CA GLU A 157 -4.84 -16.81 8.92
C GLU A 157 -5.90 -17.69 9.61
N ASP A 158 -6.94 -18.09 8.89
CA ASP A 158 -7.98 -18.99 9.41
C ASP A 158 -7.40 -20.35 9.83
N LYS A 159 -6.46 -20.90 9.06
CA LYS A 159 -5.78 -22.15 9.40
C LYS A 159 -4.91 -21.98 10.64
N LEU A 160 -4.22 -20.85 10.75
CA LEU A 160 -3.37 -20.53 11.89
C LEU A 160 -4.23 -20.35 13.16
N ALA A 161 -5.31 -19.58 13.09
CA ALA A 161 -6.25 -19.39 14.19
C ALA A 161 -6.88 -20.71 14.67
N ARG A 162 -7.21 -21.63 13.76
CA ARG A 162 -7.67 -22.98 14.14
C ARG A 162 -6.60 -23.78 14.87
N ALA A 163 -5.36 -23.73 14.40
CA ALA A 163 -4.24 -24.43 15.04
C ALA A 163 -3.95 -23.85 16.44
N GLU A 164 -3.96 -22.53 16.59
CA GLU A 164 -3.80 -21.85 17.88
C GLU A 164 -4.90 -22.23 18.88
N ASN A 165 -6.16 -22.26 18.43
CA ASN A 165 -7.28 -22.68 19.28
C ASN A 165 -7.15 -24.14 19.74
N LEU A 166 -6.71 -25.04 18.85
CA LEU A 166 -6.42 -26.43 19.23
C LEU A 166 -5.31 -26.51 20.27
N LEU A 167 -4.21 -25.78 20.09
CA LEU A 167 -3.11 -25.72 21.05
C LEU A 167 -3.57 -25.18 22.41
N LYS A 168 -4.37 -24.11 22.42
CA LYS A 168 -4.98 -23.57 23.65
C LYS A 168 -5.82 -24.63 24.36
N ARG A 169 -6.68 -25.36 23.65
CA ARG A 169 -7.52 -26.44 24.22
C ARG A 169 -6.66 -27.58 24.78
N CYS A 170 -5.62 -28.00 24.07
CA CYS A 170 -4.68 -29.01 24.54
C CYS A 170 -3.94 -28.56 25.81
N ASN A 171 -3.50 -27.30 25.87
CA ASN A 171 -2.84 -26.74 27.04
C ASN A 171 -3.79 -26.65 28.25
N ILE A 172 -5.04 -26.25 28.05
CA ILE A 172 -6.05 -26.23 29.12
C ILE A 172 -6.30 -27.64 29.65
N HIS A 173 -6.48 -28.63 28.77
CA HIS A 173 -6.64 -30.03 29.20
C HIS A 173 -5.40 -30.55 29.94
N LYS A 174 -4.20 -30.15 29.54
CA LYS A 174 -2.96 -30.50 30.23
C LYS A 174 -2.91 -29.88 31.63
N GLN A 175 -3.21 -28.59 31.76
CA GLN A 175 -3.27 -27.90 33.06
C GLN A 175 -4.35 -28.46 33.98
N GLN A 176 -5.53 -28.81 33.44
CA GLN A 176 -6.59 -29.45 34.22
C GLN A 176 -6.14 -30.81 34.76
N ARG A 177 -5.48 -31.64 33.93
CA ARG A 177 -4.92 -32.91 34.40
C ARG A 177 -3.88 -32.69 35.49
N GLU A 178 -2.95 -31.76 35.28
CA GLU A 178 -1.93 -31.41 36.28
C GLU A 178 -2.55 -30.90 37.60
N ALA A 179 -3.63 -30.11 37.54
CA ALA A 179 -4.37 -29.67 38.73
C ALA A 179 -5.14 -30.81 39.41
N THR A 180 -5.68 -31.77 38.65
CA THR A 180 -6.37 -32.95 39.22
C THR A 180 -5.40 -33.90 39.93
N TYR A 181 -4.11 -33.89 39.57
CA TYR A 181 -3.06 -34.62 40.28
C TYR A 181 -2.45 -33.83 41.46
N ALA A 182 -2.78 -32.54 41.61
CA ALA A 182 -2.30 -31.69 42.69
C ALA A 182 -3.26 -31.62 43.90
N GLU A 183 -4.55 -31.97 43.73
CA GLU A 183 -5.51 -32.11 44.83
C GLU A 183 -5.89 -33.57 45.08
N GLY A 184 -5.18 -34.21 46.00
CA GLY A 184 -5.57 -35.49 46.59
C GLY A 184 -4.50 -36.00 47.58
N PRO A 185 -4.84 -36.24 48.87
CA PRO A 185 -3.88 -36.75 49.84
C PRO A 185 -3.62 -38.25 49.63
N ASP A 186 -2.41 -38.65 50.05
CA ASP A 186 -1.78 -39.97 50.06
C ASP A 186 -2.69 -41.21 50.06
N ASN A 187 -2.52 -42.08 49.04
CA ASN A 187 -2.11 -43.49 49.19
C ASN A 187 -2.08 -44.23 47.82
N ALA A 188 -1.00 -44.99 47.58
CA ALA A 188 -0.74 -45.85 46.41
C ALA A 188 -1.55 -47.18 46.47
N PRO A 189 -1.54 -48.12 45.46
CA PRO A 189 -0.65 -48.24 44.30
C PRO A 189 -1.27 -48.68 42.92
N LEU A 190 -0.48 -48.42 41.88
CA LEU A 190 -0.31 -49.06 40.55
C LEU A 190 -1.39 -49.98 39.91
N LEU A 191 -1.88 -49.51 38.73
CA LEU A 191 -2.36 -50.23 37.50
C LEU A 191 -3.70 -51.01 37.56
N PRO A 192 -4.38 -51.30 36.41
CA PRO A 192 -4.46 -50.64 35.11
C PRO A 192 -5.91 -50.24 34.70
N LEU A 193 -6.00 -49.42 33.67
CA LEU A 193 -7.22 -48.83 33.09
C LEU A 193 -8.24 -49.89 32.61
N SER A 194 -9.39 -50.01 33.27
CA SER A 194 -10.58 -50.70 32.77
C SER A 194 -11.64 -49.69 32.32
N THR A 195 -11.91 -49.61 31.02
CA THR A 195 -13.06 -48.87 30.48
C THR A 195 -14.32 -49.72 30.62
N THR A 196 -15.16 -49.43 31.61
CA THR A 196 -16.52 -49.99 31.69
C THR A 196 -17.45 -49.10 30.86
N LYS A 197 -17.76 -49.53 29.63
CA LYS A 197 -18.92 -49.03 28.87
C LYS A 197 -20.19 -49.53 29.56
N LYS A 198 -21.06 -48.60 29.99
CA LYS A 198 -22.47 -48.90 30.22
C LYS A 198 -23.17 -49.00 28.86
N ASN A 199 -23.61 -50.19 28.50
CA ASN A 199 -24.70 -50.37 27.53
C ASN A 199 -25.87 -51.02 28.27
N SER A 200 -26.98 -50.29 28.31
CA SER A 200 -28.31 -50.81 28.60
C SER A 200 -28.79 -51.69 27.44
N LEU A 201 -29.36 -52.83 27.80
CA LEU A 201 -29.92 -53.87 26.95
C LEU A 201 -31.43 -53.62 26.71
N PHE A 202 -31.87 -53.67 25.43
CA PHE A 202 -33.16 -54.16 24.87
C PHE A 202 -33.23 -53.64 23.41
N ASP A 203 -33.67 -54.30 22.33
CA ASP A 203 -34.06 -55.67 21.91
C ASP A 203 -34.29 -55.58 20.37
N GLY A 204 -34.22 -56.71 19.65
CA GLY A 204 -35.02 -56.92 18.43
C GLY A 204 -34.39 -56.74 17.04
N SER A 205 -33.93 -57.87 16.47
CA SER A 205 -34.15 -58.39 15.09
C SER A 205 -33.58 -57.72 13.81
N GLU A 206 -32.80 -58.56 13.09
CA GLU A 206 -32.60 -58.70 11.61
C GLU A 206 -32.08 -57.46 10.85
N GLU A 207 -31.10 -57.50 9.93
CA GLU A 207 -30.76 -58.48 8.90
C GLU A 207 -29.38 -58.07 8.28
N LYS A 208 -28.66 -59.06 7.72
CA LYS A 208 -27.62 -59.01 6.67
C LYS A 208 -26.12 -58.79 6.99
N ALA A 209 -25.40 -59.85 6.59
CA ALA A 209 -24.09 -59.94 5.92
C ALA A 209 -22.80 -59.97 6.76
N VAL A 210 -22.13 -61.12 6.63
CA VAL A 210 -20.82 -61.56 7.15
C VAL A 210 -19.79 -61.46 5.97
N PRO A 211 -18.48 -61.75 6.12
CA PRO A 211 -17.32 -60.88 6.42
C PRO A 211 -16.22 -61.05 5.31
N PRO A 212 -14.86 -61.01 5.51
CA PRO A 212 -14.01 -60.53 6.61
C PRO A 212 -12.75 -59.73 6.18
N HIS A 213 -11.97 -59.33 7.19
CA HIS A 213 -10.50 -59.22 7.21
C HIS A 213 -9.80 -58.20 6.28
N ASN A 214 -9.27 -57.11 6.87
CA ASN A 214 -7.88 -57.15 7.31
C ASN A 214 -7.53 -55.99 8.26
N MET A 215 -7.16 -56.38 9.48
CA MET A 215 -6.55 -55.55 10.50
C MET A 215 -5.04 -55.57 10.21
N GLU A 216 -4.55 -54.53 9.56
CA GLU A 216 -3.10 -54.32 9.42
C GLU A 216 -2.76 -52.84 9.61
N ASN A 217 -1.69 -52.62 10.38
CA ASN A 217 -0.93 -51.38 10.54
C ASN A 217 -1.34 -50.40 11.64
N TYR A 218 -1.36 -50.89 12.89
CA TYR A 218 -0.79 -50.13 14.02
C TYR A 218 0.74 -50.31 14.05
N PHE A 219 1.42 -49.75 13.06
CA PHE A 219 2.80 -49.30 13.22
C PHE A 219 2.80 -47.82 12.86
N LEU A 220 3.02 -46.96 13.85
CA LEU A 220 3.29 -45.55 13.62
C LEU A 220 4.67 -45.47 12.96
N THR A 221 4.68 -45.59 11.63
CA THR A 221 5.88 -45.72 10.82
C THR A 221 6.76 -44.49 10.98
N LYS A 222 8.03 -44.72 11.37
CA LYS A 222 9.16 -43.76 11.40
C LYS A 222 9.20 -42.80 10.17
N GLY A 223 8.60 -43.22 9.04
CA GLY A 223 8.45 -42.43 7.82
C GLY A 223 7.69 -41.11 7.98
N LYS A 224 6.59 -41.06 8.75
CA LYS A 224 5.76 -39.84 8.90
C LYS A 224 6.46 -38.73 9.70
N SER A 225 7.28 -39.09 10.69
CA SER A 225 8.12 -38.14 11.44
C SER A 225 9.25 -37.59 10.56
N SER A 226 9.83 -38.42 9.69
CA SER A 226 10.83 -37.96 8.72
C SER A 226 10.23 -37.01 7.67
N ASP A 227 8.99 -37.26 7.24
CA ASP A 227 8.28 -36.43 6.28
C ASP A 227 7.93 -35.06 6.87
N LEU A 228 7.46 -35.01 8.12
CA LEU A 228 7.24 -33.75 8.83
C LEU A 228 8.53 -32.94 8.97
N LYS A 229 9.65 -33.58 9.32
CA LYS A 229 10.95 -32.90 9.41
C LYS A 229 11.41 -32.34 8.07
N ARG A 230 11.24 -33.09 6.97
CA ARG A 230 11.54 -32.60 5.61
C ARG A 230 10.65 -31.42 5.22
N ARG A 231 9.36 -31.47 5.54
CA ARG A 231 8.40 -30.40 5.26
C ARG A 231 8.70 -29.13 6.07
N LEU A 232 9.07 -29.27 7.33
CA LEU A 232 9.49 -28.17 8.18
C LEU A 232 10.79 -27.53 7.68
N TYR A 233 11.78 -28.36 7.31
CA TYR A 233 13.02 -27.88 6.72
C TYR A 233 12.78 -27.13 5.40
N ALA A 234 11.95 -27.68 4.51
CA ALA A 234 11.59 -27.01 3.26
C ALA A 234 10.79 -25.71 3.49
N ALA A 235 9.97 -25.63 4.54
CA ALA A 235 9.28 -24.40 4.92
C ALA A 235 10.26 -23.33 5.42
N ASN A 236 11.22 -23.70 6.27
CA ASN A 236 12.27 -22.79 6.74
C ASN A 236 13.15 -22.28 5.59
N LEU A 237 13.53 -23.15 4.65
CA LEU A 237 14.33 -22.75 3.49
C LEU A 237 13.57 -21.75 2.60
N ARG A 238 12.25 -21.95 2.42
CA ARG A 238 11.38 -20.99 1.71
C ARG A 238 11.26 -19.66 2.45
N ALA A 239 11.12 -19.68 3.77
CA ALA A 239 11.06 -18.47 4.60
C ALA A 239 12.37 -17.67 4.51
N GLN A 240 13.52 -18.36 4.52
CA GLN A 240 14.82 -17.73 4.35
C GLN A 240 14.98 -17.12 2.95
N ALA A 241 14.60 -17.85 1.90
CA ALA A 241 14.63 -17.34 0.53
C ALA A 241 13.72 -16.12 0.34
N LEU A 242 12.53 -16.10 0.95
CA LEU A 242 11.64 -14.95 0.93
C LEU A 242 12.23 -13.75 1.68
N SER A 243 12.88 -13.97 2.83
CA SER A 243 13.58 -12.91 3.57
C SER A 243 14.75 -12.32 2.77
N GLU A 244 15.50 -13.14 2.03
CA GLU A 244 16.56 -12.67 1.14
C GLU A 244 16.00 -11.89 -0.05
N LEU A 245 14.88 -12.34 -0.61
CA LEU A 245 14.20 -11.67 -1.72
C LEU A 245 13.64 -10.31 -1.28
N GLU A 246 13.10 -10.22 -0.06
CA GLU A 246 12.66 -8.97 0.57
C GLU A 246 13.82 -8.01 0.79
N LYS A 247 14.96 -8.48 1.34
CA LYS A 247 16.19 -7.66 1.47
C LYS A 247 16.67 -7.14 0.11
N ASN A 248 16.68 -7.99 -0.91
CA ASN A 248 17.08 -7.62 -2.27
C ASN A 248 16.10 -6.65 -2.93
N TYR A 249 14.80 -6.78 -2.66
CA TYR A 249 13.79 -5.85 -3.15
C TYR A 249 13.90 -4.49 -2.45
N GLN A 250 14.18 -4.46 -1.14
CA GLN A 250 14.48 -3.25 -0.39
C GLN A 250 15.75 -2.55 -0.91
N LEU A 251 16.81 -3.31 -1.24
CA LEU A 251 18.03 -2.78 -1.84
C LEU A 251 17.81 -2.21 -3.25
N LYS A 252 17.06 -2.92 -4.11
CA LYS A 252 16.70 -2.42 -5.46
C LYS A 252 15.77 -1.21 -5.39
N SER A 253 14.83 -1.19 -4.46
CA SER A 253 13.99 -0.01 -4.17
C SER A 253 14.85 1.20 -3.80
N ARG A 254 15.85 1.02 -2.92
CA ARG A 254 16.82 2.07 -2.56
C ARG A 254 17.71 2.51 -3.73
N GLN A 255 18.11 1.61 -4.62
CA GLN A 255 18.87 1.96 -5.84
C GLN A 255 18.02 2.72 -6.85
N ILE A 256 16.74 2.37 -7.00
CA ILE A 256 15.79 3.06 -7.89
C ILE A 256 15.44 4.45 -7.32
N LEU A 257 15.31 4.59 -6.00
CA LEU A 257 15.12 5.87 -5.30
C LEU A 257 16.41 6.72 -5.21
N GLY A 258 17.56 6.19 -5.62
CA GLY A 258 18.85 6.89 -5.65
C GLY A 258 19.22 7.46 -7.02
N MET A 259 18.38 7.28 -8.05
CA MET A 259 18.49 8.04 -9.29
C MET A 259 17.76 9.37 -9.09
N ARG A 260 18.58 10.40 -8.89
CA ARG A 260 18.30 11.84 -8.77
C ARG A 260 16.96 12.31 -9.34
#